data_AF-A0ABD3UPH4-F1
#
_entry.id   AF-A0ABD3UPH4-F1
#
_cell.length_a   1.000
_cell.length_b   1.000
_cell.length_c   1.000
_cell.angle_alpha   90.00
_cell.angle_beta   90.00
_cell.angle_gamma   90.00
#
_symmetry.space_group_name_H-M   'P 1'
#
loop_
_entity.id
_entity.type
_entity.pdbx_description
1 polymer ?
#
loop_
_entity_poly.entity_id
_entity_poly.type
_entity_poly.pdbx_seq_one_letter_code
_entity_poly.pdbx_strand_id
1 'polypeptide(L)'
;MHIIEGILSSLRIILGRKKSFSILKDVSGIIKPSRMTLLLGPPSSGKTTLLLALTGMLDPSLKASGSVTYNGHGMEEFVHQRTASYISQHDLHIGEMTVSGIIFLLFYNFVYGC
;
A
#
# COMPACT_ATOMS: atom_id res chain seq x y z
N MET A 1 -11.48 -25.46 -43.06
CA MET A 1 -12.33 -25.14 -41.89
C MET A 1 -11.65 -25.37 -40.52
N HIS A 2 -10.63 -26.24 -40.37
CA HIS A 2 -10.00 -26.50 -39.06
C HIS A 2 -8.87 -25.52 -38.64
N ILE A 3 -8.23 -24.84 -39.60
CA ILE A 3 -7.05 -23.99 -39.34
C ILE A 3 -7.46 -22.62 -38.77
N ILE A 4 -8.65 -22.14 -39.14
CA ILE A 4 -9.14 -20.81 -38.73
C ILE A 4 -9.45 -20.78 -37.24
N GLU A 5 -10.03 -21.86 -36.68
CA GLU A 5 -10.29 -22.02 -35.24
C GLU A 5 -9.00 -22.05 -34.39
N GLY A 6 -7.93 -22.66 -34.92
CA GLY A 6 -6.62 -22.68 -34.26
C GLY A 6 -5.94 -21.30 -34.21
N ILE A 7 -6.13 -20.50 -35.26
CA ILE A 7 -5.61 -19.12 -35.31
C ILE A 7 -6.45 -18.20 -34.42
N LEU A 8 -7.78 -18.35 -34.42
CA LEU A 8 -8.68 -17.54 -33.60
C LEU A 8 -8.47 -17.79 -32.10
N SER A 9 -8.27 -19.04 -31.69
CA SER A 9 -7.95 -19.40 -30.30
C SER A 9 -6.59 -18.85 -29.86
N SER A 10 -5.57 -18.96 -30.71
CA SER A 10 -4.23 -18.40 -30.45
C SER A 10 -4.27 -16.87 -30.32
N LEU A 11 -5.03 -16.18 -31.18
CA LEU A 11 -5.25 -14.74 -31.08
C LEU A 11 -6.01 -14.36 -29.81
N ARG A 12 -6.97 -15.17 -29.34
CA ARG A 12 -7.71 -14.92 -28.09
C ARG A 12 -6.84 -15.08 -26.84
N ILE A 13 -5.86 -15.98 -26.89
CA ILE A 13 -4.89 -16.22 -25.80
C ILE A 13 -3.87 -15.06 -25.75
N ILE A 14 -3.39 -14.59 -26.90
CA ILE A 14 -2.48 -13.43 -26.98
C ILE A 14 -3.21 -12.13 -26.59
N LEU A 15 -4.49 -12.02 -26.95
CA LEU A 15 -5.39 -10.94 -26.53
C LEU A 15 -6.03 -11.21 -25.16
N GLY A 16 -5.33 -11.95 -24.29
CA GLY A 16 -5.65 -12.04 -22.88
C GLY A 16 -5.55 -10.65 -22.26
N ARG A 17 -6.65 -9.89 -22.32
CA ARG A 17 -6.79 -8.60 -21.64
C ARG A 17 -6.35 -8.80 -20.20
N LYS A 18 -5.21 -8.21 -19.79
CA LYS A 18 -4.88 -8.00 -18.39
C LYS A 18 -6.05 -7.25 -17.76
N LYS A 19 -6.94 -7.98 -17.08
CA LYS A 19 -8.09 -7.41 -16.41
C LYS A 19 -7.53 -6.67 -15.20
N SER A 20 -7.45 -5.35 -15.28
CA SER A 20 -6.99 -4.52 -14.17
C SER A 20 -7.97 -4.68 -13.01
N PHE A 21 -7.53 -5.29 -11.92
CA PHE A 21 -8.31 -5.44 -10.70
C PHE A 21 -8.08 -4.22 -9.81
N SER A 22 -9.14 -3.50 -9.47
CA SER A 22 -9.06 -2.37 -8.55
C SER A 22 -9.23 -2.86 -7.12
N ILE A 23 -8.19 -2.69 -6.29
CA ILE A 23 -8.21 -3.08 -4.87
C ILE A 23 -9.05 -2.10 -4.06
N LEU A 24 -8.85 -0.80 -4.30
CA LEU A 24 -9.62 0.30 -3.70
C LEU A 24 -10.41 1.00 -4.81
N LYS A 25 -11.60 1.49 -4.48
CA LYS A 25 -12.48 2.22 -5.41
C LYS A 25 -13.12 3.38 -4.68
N ASP A 26 -12.96 4.58 -5.19
CA ASP A 26 -13.61 5.82 -4.73
C ASP A 26 -13.62 6.00 -3.20
N VAL A 27 -12.45 5.75 -2.57
CA VAL A 27 -12.28 5.91 -1.12
C VAL A 27 -12.06 7.39 -0.81
N SER A 28 -12.85 7.93 0.11
CA SER A 28 -12.70 9.29 0.63
C SER A 28 -12.86 9.30 2.14
N GLY A 29 -12.18 10.22 2.82
CA GLY A 29 -12.23 10.33 4.28
C GLY A 29 -11.20 11.28 4.85
N ILE A 30 -11.34 11.57 6.14
CA ILE A 30 -10.42 12.44 6.90
C ILE A 30 -10.10 11.73 8.22
N ILE A 31 -8.80 11.59 8.51
CA ILE A 31 -8.32 11.13 9.82
C ILE A 31 -8.03 12.37 10.66
N LYS A 32 -8.75 12.51 11.78
CA LYS A 32 -8.59 13.66 12.66
C LYS A 32 -7.37 13.48 13.57
N PRO A 33 -6.55 14.53 13.78
CA PRO A 33 -5.49 14.49 14.78
C PRO A 33 -6.07 14.26 16.17
N SER A 34 -5.26 13.70 17.07
CA SER A 34 -5.63 13.42 18.48
C SER A 34 -6.81 12.47 18.64
N ARG A 35 -7.13 11.66 17.62
CA ARG A 35 -8.14 10.60 17.69
C ARG A 35 -7.61 9.29 17.15
N MET A 36 -7.96 8.20 17.84
CA MET A 36 -7.76 6.86 17.32
C MET A 36 -8.82 6.58 16.25
N THR A 37 -8.39 6.20 15.05
CA THR A 37 -9.27 5.80 13.94
C THR A 37 -9.11 4.31 13.70
N LEU A 38 -10.22 3.56 13.73
CA LEU A 38 -10.24 2.12 13.54
C LEU A 38 -10.73 1.76 12.14
N LEU A 39 -9.93 1.02 11.38
CA LEU A 39 -10.28 0.53 10.05
C LEU A 39 -10.70 -0.94 10.12
N LEU A 40 -12.00 -1.21 9.94
CA LEU A 40 -12.59 -2.56 9.98
C LEU A 40 -13.03 -3.02 8.59
N GLY A 41 -12.97 -4.34 8.36
CA GLY A 41 -13.43 -4.95 7.12
C GLY A 41 -13.04 -6.43 7.02
N PRO A 42 -13.71 -7.21 6.16
CA PRO A 42 -13.44 -8.64 5.98
C PRO A 42 -12.03 -8.89 5.42
N PRO A 43 -11.49 -10.11 5.49
CA PRO A 43 -10.23 -10.44 4.83
C PRO A 43 -10.29 -10.09 3.33
N SER A 44 -9.16 -9.64 2.77
CA SER A 44 -9.05 -9.18 1.37
C SER A 44 -9.82 -7.89 1.00
N SER A 45 -10.36 -7.15 1.97
CA SER A 45 -11.07 -5.88 1.69
C SER A 45 -10.16 -4.68 1.35
N GLY A 46 -8.84 -4.87 1.23
CA GLY A 46 -7.90 -3.80 0.90
C GLY A 46 -7.46 -2.91 2.07
N LYS A 47 -7.70 -3.29 3.34
CA LYS A 47 -7.29 -2.49 4.51
C LYS A 47 -5.79 -2.19 4.54
N THR A 48 -4.98 -3.23 4.40
CA THR A 48 -3.52 -3.09 4.38
C THR A 48 -3.07 -2.22 3.20
N THR A 49 -3.69 -2.41 2.03
CA THR A 49 -3.42 -1.57 0.85
C THR A 49 -3.76 -0.10 1.10
N LEU A 50 -4.89 0.19 1.78
CA LEU A 50 -5.27 1.55 2.15
C LEU A 50 -4.27 2.16 3.13
N LEU A 51 -3.85 1.41 4.16
CA LEU A 51 -2.86 1.90 5.13
C LEU A 51 -1.50 2.18 4.46
N LEU A 52 -1.02 1.29 3.58
CA LEU A 52 0.23 1.49 2.84
C LEU A 52 0.15 2.66 1.86
N ALA A 53 -1.00 2.85 1.20
CA ALA A 53 -1.22 4.03 0.35
C ALA A 53 -1.20 5.32 1.17
N LEU A 54 -1.74 5.31 2.38
CA LEU A 54 -1.69 6.42 3.35
C LEU A 54 -0.35 6.57 4.08
N THR A 55 0.67 5.78 3.77
CA THR A 55 2.04 6.00 4.28
C THR A 55 3.04 6.25 3.15
N GLY A 56 2.59 6.21 1.90
CA GLY A 56 3.48 6.27 0.73
C GLY A 56 4.30 4.99 0.53
N MET A 57 3.99 3.91 1.25
CA MET A 57 4.70 2.62 1.18
C MET A 57 3.98 1.60 0.30
N LEU A 58 3.26 2.07 -0.73
CA LEU A 58 2.54 1.21 -1.64
C LEU A 58 3.52 0.46 -2.56
N ASP A 59 3.24 -0.81 -2.85
CA ASP A 59 4.04 -1.61 -3.79
C ASP A 59 4.15 -0.91 -5.16
N PRO A 60 5.36 -0.72 -5.73
CA PRO A 60 5.55 -0.03 -7.01
C PRO A 60 4.83 -0.67 -8.21
N SER A 61 4.45 -1.94 -8.11
CA SER A 61 3.65 -2.64 -9.14
C SER A 61 2.18 -2.21 -9.15
N LEU A 62 1.70 -1.58 -8.08
CA LEU A 62 0.35 -1.04 -7.96
C LEU A 62 0.29 0.40 -8.47
N LYS A 63 -0.80 0.72 -9.17
CA LYS A 63 -1.09 2.09 -9.59
C LYS A 63 -2.03 2.74 -8.59
N ALA A 64 -1.63 3.87 -8.04
CA ALA A 64 -2.48 4.74 -7.22
C ALA A 64 -2.92 5.97 -8.02
N SER A 65 -4.14 6.43 -7.76
CA SER A 65 -4.72 7.65 -8.33
C SER A 65 -5.53 8.37 -7.27
N GLY A 66 -5.57 9.70 -7.34
CA GLY A 66 -6.22 10.56 -6.35
C GLY A 66 -5.21 11.38 -5.57
N SER A 67 -5.67 12.06 -4.52
CA SER A 67 -4.85 12.95 -3.69
C SER A 67 -5.01 12.60 -2.22
N VAL A 68 -3.88 12.54 -1.51
CA VAL A 68 -3.84 12.47 -0.05
C VAL A 68 -3.10 13.70 0.44
N THR A 69 -3.63 14.33 1.50
CA THR A 69 -3.01 15.50 2.14
C THR A 69 -2.83 15.26 3.63
N TYR A 70 -1.70 15.73 4.17
CA TYR A 70 -1.39 15.71 5.59
C TYR A 70 -1.34 17.15 6.09
N ASN A 71 -2.28 17.52 6.97
CA ASN A 71 -2.39 18.88 7.50
C ASN A 71 -2.41 19.98 6.42
N GLY A 72 -3.02 19.70 5.27
CA GLY A 72 -3.11 20.64 4.14
C GLY A 72 -2.01 20.53 3.10
N HIS A 73 -1.01 19.68 3.31
CA HIS A 73 0.12 19.49 2.39
C HIS A 73 0.00 18.20 1.59
N GLY A 74 0.29 18.24 0.30
CA GLY A 74 0.22 17.08 -0.59
C GLY A 74 1.32 16.04 -0.37
N MET A 75 1.09 14.84 -0.92
CA MET A 75 2.03 13.71 -0.89
C MET A 75 3.40 13.97 -1.55
N GLU A 76 3.53 15.06 -2.29
CA GLU A 76 4.75 15.38 -3.04
C GLU A 76 5.56 16.51 -2.37
N GLU A 77 4.98 17.20 -1.38
CA GLU A 77 5.58 18.37 -0.74
C GLU A 77 6.52 18.02 0.43
N PHE A 78 6.47 16.77 0.92
CA PHE A 78 7.22 16.32 2.10
C PHE A 78 7.76 14.89 1.94
N VAL A 79 8.66 14.47 2.84
CA VAL A 79 9.05 13.06 2.95
C VAL A 79 7.98 12.32 3.76
N HIS A 80 7.07 11.65 3.07
CA HIS A 80 5.86 11.01 3.61
C HIS A 80 6.16 9.95 4.66
N GLN A 81 7.27 9.24 4.44
CA GLN A 81 7.83 8.24 5.35
C GLN A 81 8.15 8.82 6.74
N ARG A 82 8.31 10.15 6.88
CA ARG A 82 8.57 10.83 8.18
C ARG A 82 7.31 11.27 8.91
N THR A 83 6.14 11.21 8.28
CA THR A 83 4.89 11.70 8.88
C THR A 83 3.93 10.55 9.20
N ALA A 84 3.95 9.48 8.41
CA ALA A 84 3.11 8.31 8.63
C ALA A 84 3.95 7.03 8.50
N SER A 85 3.75 6.09 9.42
CA SER A 85 4.43 4.79 9.44
C SER A 85 3.41 3.67 9.50
N TYR A 86 3.70 2.57 8.79
CA TYR A 86 2.91 1.35 8.83
C TYR A 86 3.66 0.29 9.65
N ILE A 87 2.99 -0.24 10.68
CA ILE A 87 3.49 -1.36 11.47
C ILE A 87 2.82 -2.63 10.95
N SER A 88 3.63 -3.58 10.48
CA SER A 88 3.15 -4.86 9.96
C SER A 88 2.51 -5.71 11.05
N GLN A 89 1.63 -6.62 10.66
CA GLN A 89 1.06 -7.63 11.55
C GLN A 89 2.10 -8.65 12.04
N HIS A 90 3.22 -8.76 11.33
CA HIS A 90 4.31 -9.64 11.69
C HIS A 90 5.36 -8.82 12.46
N ASP A 91 5.66 -9.25 13.68
CA ASP A 91 6.69 -8.63 14.49
C ASP A 91 8.08 -9.00 13.96
N LEU A 92 8.88 -7.99 13.63
CA LEU A 92 10.32 -8.14 13.40
C LEU A 92 11.03 -8.17 14.76
N HIS A 93 10.82 -9.23 15.54
CA HIS A 93 11.51 -9.39 16.81
C HIS A 93 12.83 -10.15 16.62
N ILE A 94 13.95 -9.44 16.78
CA ILE A 94 15.28 -10.06 16.81
C ILE A 94 15.55 -10.42 18.27
N GLY A 95 15.45 -11.72 18.60
CA GLY A 95 15.53 -12.21 19.99
C GLY A 95 16.84 -11.92 20.72
N GLU A 96 17.89 -11.51 19.99
CA GLU A 96 19.19 -11.11 20.56
C GLU A 96 19.28 -9.62 20.90
N MET A 97 18.28 -8.81 20.55
CA MET A 97 18.29 -7.36 20.80
C MET A 97 17.51 -6.97 22.05
N THR A 98 18.03 -5.98 22.79
CA THR A 98 17.30 -5.35 23.89
C THR A 98 16.20 -4.43 23.36
N VAL A 99 15.21 -4.13 24.21
CA VAL A 99 14.11 -3.19 23.88
C VAL A 99 14.65 -1.82 23.42
N SER A 100 15.72 -1.32 24.04
CA SER A 100 16.34 -0.07 23.60
C SER A 100 16.93 -0.18 22.19
N GLY A 101 17.53 -1.33 21.86
CA GLY A 101 18.09 -1.58 20.53
C GLY A 101 17.00 -1.63 19.46
N ILE A 102 15.88 -2.29 19.73
CA ILE A 102 14.79 -2.39 18.74
C ILE A 102 14.09 -1.05 18.52
N ILE A 103 13.89 -0.25 19.57
CA ILE A 103 13.37 1.12 19.46
C ILE A 103 14.32 1.99 18.64
N PHE A 104 15.63 1.88 18.87
CA PHE A 104 16.63 2.61 18.08
C PHE A 104 16.60 2.21 16.61
N LEU A 105 16.48 0.91 16.31
CA LEU A 105 16.38 0.41 14.93
C LEU A 105 15.12 0.92 14.22
N LEU A 106 13.97 0.90 14.90
CA LEU A 106 12.71 1.42 14.36
C LEU A 106 12.79 2.92 14.13
N PHE A 107 13.36 3.67 15.08
CA PHE A 107 13.57 5.11 14.93
C PHE A 107 14.53 5.42 13.78
N TYR A 108 15.62 4.66 13.65
CA TYR A 108 16.58 4.81 12.57
C TYR A 108 15.93 4.53 11.21
N ASN A 109 15.17 3.45 11.07
CA ASN A 109 14.41 3.16 9.83
C ASN A 109 13.40 4.25 9.51
N PHE A 110 12.72 4.81 10.50
CA PHE A 110 11.76 5.89 10.27
C PHE A 110 12.43 7.22 9.84
N VAL A 111 13.61 7.52 10.37
CA VAL A 111 14.33 8.78 10.07
C VAL A 111 15.17 8.69 8.80
N TYR A 112 15.80 7.53 8.56
CA TYR A 112 16.83 7.32 7.53
C TYR A 112 16.48 6.25 6.50
N GLY A 113 15.37 5.52 6.64
CA GLY A 113 14.89 4.59 5.63
C GLY A 113 14.33 5.36 4.44
N CYS A 114 15.10 5.41 3.35
CA CYS A 114 14.63 5.78 2.02
C CYS A 114 14.11 4.53 1.30
#